data_AF-A0A1F9D3A1-F1
#
_entry.id   AF-A0A1F9D3A1-F1
#
_cell.length_a   1.000
_cell.length_b   1.000
_cell.length_c   1.000
_cell.angle_alpha   90.00
_cell.angle_beta   90.00
_cell.angle_gamma   90.00
#
_symmetry.space_group_name_H-M   'P 1'
#
loop_
_entity.id
_entity.type
_entity.pdbx_description
1 polymer ?
#
loop_
_entity_poly.entity_id
_entity_poly.type
_entity_poly.pdbx_seq_one_letter_code
_entity_poly.pdbx_strand_id
1 'polypeptide(L)'
;MMEEGKKLTEEDFVIQAIKKLRKEPFRGIHSVYSGFNEAFRKYFGTNPVEATSKLAAEGKIESRPFKGGAMLFLPGEAPKRPTTEEIIQIITDGNPSISEESFVIESIKKLRKEPYRGINSVFSGLNEAFRKYFNRDPIEFTNKLASEGKVEVVPMRGGKGVMIYLAGDGPRGRKTDEALKKILE
;
A
#
# COMPACT_ATOMS: atom_id res chain seq x y z
N MET A 1 22.69 -2.53 34.07
CA MET A 1 22.66 -3.90 34.63
C MET A 1 21.55 -4.64 33.90
N MET A 2 21.87 -5.69 33.13
CA MET A 2 20.86 -6.57 32.53
C MET A 2 20.60 -7.68 33.54
N GLU A 3 19.35 -7.81 34.00
CA GLU A 3 18.95 -8.89 34.89
C GLU A 3 19.22 -10.26 34.24
N GLU A 4 19.84 -11.16 35.00
CA GLU A 4 20.01 -12.56 34.65
C GLU A 4 18.64 -13.26 34.57
N GLY A 5 18.37 -13.90 33.42
CA GLY A 5 17.81 -15.26 33.46
C GLY A 5 16.30 -15.47 33.25
N LYS A 6 15.50 -14.50 32.80
CA LYS A 6 14.15 -14.81 32.29
C LYS A 6 14.15 -14.93 30.77
N LYS A 7 13.93 -16.15 30.27
CA LYS A 7 13.58 -16.33 28.85
C LYS A 7 12.36 -15.47 28.55
N LEU A 8 12.45 -14.64 27.52
CA LEU A 8 11.29 -13.91 26.98
C LEU A 8 10.13 -14.87 26.73
N THR A 9 8.93 -14.42 27.07
CA THR A 9 7.69 -15.06 26.61
C THR A 9 7.56 -14.90 25.10
N GLU A 10 6.71 -15.70 24.46
CA GLU A 10 6.43 -15.55 23.02
C GLU A 10 5.91 -14.13 22.70
N GLU A 11 5.05 -13.59 23.56
CA GLU A 11 4.52 -12.23 23.47
C GLU A 11 5.63 -11.18 23.50
N ASP A 12 6.46 -11.19 24.55
CA ASP A 12 7.55 -10.23 24.71
C ASP A 12 8.54 -10.31 23.55
N PHE A 13 8.85 -11.53 23.10
CA PHE A 13 9.75 -11.76 21.98
C PHE A 13 9.18 -11.15 20.69
N VAL A 14 7.91 -11.38 20.39
CA VAL A 14 7.25 -10.87 19.19
C VAL A 14 7.16 -9.34 19.22
N ILE A 15 6.73 -8.76 20.34
CA ILE A 15 6.64 -7.29 20.49
C ILE A 15 8.02 -6.65 20.34
N GLN A 16 9.06 -7.22 20.96
CA GLN A 16 10.42 -6.71 20.80
C GLN A 16 10.93 -6.85 19.37
N ALA A 17 10.63 -7.96 18.69
CA ALA A 17 11.00 -8.16 17.29
C ALA A 17 10.36 -7.10 16.39
N ILE A 18 9.06 -6.81 16.55
CA ILE A 18 8.39 -5.76 15.77
C ILE A 18 9.06 -4.40 16.00
N LYS A 19 9.35 -4.04 17.26
CA LYS A 19 9.98 -2.76 17.60
C LYS A 19 11.41 -2.62 17.09
N LYS A 20 12.22 -3.70 17.16
CA LYS A 20 13.66 -3.66 16.86
C LYS A 20 14.00 -3.96 15.41
N LEU A 21 13.20 -4.77 14.72
CA LEU A 21 13.48 -5.22 13.35
C LEU A 21 12.75 -4.39 12.29
N ARG A 22 11.75 -3.57 12.66
CA ARG A 22 11.10 -2.66 11.71
C ARG A 22 12.08 -1.60 11.23
N LYS A 23 11.93 -1.18 9.99
CA LYS A 23 12.73 -0.12 9.35
C LYS A 23 11.81 1.01 8.94
N GLU A 24 12.19 2.26 9.20
CA GLU A 24 11.41 3.40 8.73
C GLU A 24 11.30 3.40 7.20
N PRO A 25 10.15 3.83 6.64
CA PRO A 25 8.94 4.33 7.32
C PRO A 25 7.92 3.23 7.71
N PHE A 26 8.32 1.95 7.67
CA PHE A 26 7.40 0.83 7.89
C PHE A 26 7.10 0.61 9.38
N ARG A 27 5.81 0.51 9.70
CA ARG A 27 5.32 0.34 11.08
C ARG A 27 5.36 -1.11 11.60
N GLY A 28 5.69 -2.07 10.75
CA GLY A 28 5.71 -3.49 11.08
C GLY A 28 6.83 -4.25 10.38
N ILE A 29 6.86 -5.56 10.56
CA ILE A 29 7.89 -6.46 10.03
C ILE A 29 7.28 -7.56 9.19
N HIS A 30 7.99 -8.00 8.15
CA HIS A 30 7.63 -9.22 7.44
C HIS A 30 8.21 -10.44 8.15
N SER A 31 7.39 -11.44 8.47
CA SER A 31 7.77 -12.58 9.29
C SER A 31 8.99 -13.36 8.75
N VAL A 32 9.09 -13.50 7.42
CA VAL A 32 10.26 -14.10 6.74
C VAL A 32 11.39 -13.09 6.55
N TYR A 33 11.19 -12.02 5.75
CA TYR A 33 12.28 -11.13 5.34
C TYR A 33 12.93 -10.30 6.45
N SER A 34 12.32 -10.19 7.62
CA SER A 34 12.97 -9.56 8.79
C SER A 34 13.92 -10.48 9.54
N GLY A 35 13.98 -11.79 9.20
CA GLY A 35 14.67 -12.81 9.98
C GLY A 35 13.91 -13.26 11.23
N PHE A 36 12.71 -12.70 11.50
CA PHE A 36 11.90 -13.04 12.68
C PHE A 36 11.62 -14.54 12.80
N ASN A 37 11.19 -15.19 11.71
CA ASN A 37 10.84 -16.61 11.76
C ASN A 37 12.04 -17.51 12.16
N GLU A 38 13.22 -17.20 11.64
CA GLU A 38 14.44 -17.95 11.96
C GLU A 38 14.87 -17.70 13.40
N ALA A 39 14.84 -16.43 13.85
CA ALA A 39 15.14 -16.07 15.23
C ALA A 39 14.17 -16.72 16.23
N PHE A 40 12.87 -16.73 15.92
CA PHE A 40 11.85 -17.34 16.77
C PHE A 40 12.07 -18.86 16.91
N ARG A 41 12.26 -19.57 15.78
CA ARG A 41 12.55 -21.01 15.79
C ARG A 41 13.83 -21.33 16.56
N LYS A 42 14.87 -20.52 16.39
CA LYS A 42 16.14 -20.69 17.12
C LYS A 42 15.98 -20.48 18.63
N TYR A 43 15.11 -19.56 19.05
CA TYR A 43 14.92 -19.22 20.45
C TYR A 43 13.95 -20.16 21.19
N PHE A 44 12.83 -20.52 20.56
CA PHE A 44 11.76 -21.33 21.17
C PHE A 44 11.71 -22.79 20.68
N GLY A 45 12.39 -23.13 19.58
CA GLY A 45 12.34 -24.48 19.00
C GLY A 45 11.05 -24.80 18.24
N THR A 46 10.13 -23.83 18.08
CA THR A 46 8.79 -24.02 17.50
C THR A 46 8.53 -23.07 16.33
N ASN A 47 7.52 -23.39 15.53
CA ASN A 47 7.11 -22.55 14.41
C ASN A 47 6.30 -21.33 14.93
N PRO A 48 6.68 -20.09 14.59
CA PRO A 48 6.00 -18.88 15.08
C PRO A 48 4.54 -18.72 14.63
N VAL A 49 4.06 -19.50 13.65
CA VAL A 49 2.71 -19.35 13.10
C VAL A 49 1.64 -19.48 14.19
N GLU A 50 1.72 -20.51 15.04
CA GLU A 50 0.73 -20.72 16.11
C GLU A 50 0.78 -19.60 17.15
N ALA A 51 1.98 -19.28 17.64
CA ALA A 51 2.20 -18.21 18.62
C ALA A 51 1.67 -16.86 18.11
N THR A 52 2.06 -16.46 16.88
CA THR A 52 1.61 -15.18 16.31
C THR A 52 0.12 -15.17 15.96
N SER A 53 -0.46 -16.30 15.57
CA SER A 53 -1.91 -16.40 15.33
C SER A 53 -2.71 -16.26 16.62
N LYS A 54 -2.25 -16.90 17.70
CA LYS A 54 -2.83 -16.77 19.03
C LYS A 54 -2.74 -15.32 19.55
N LEU A 55 -1.56 -14.70 19.49
CA LEU A 55 -1.39 -13.31 19.91
C LEU A 55 -2.23 -12.33 19.08
N ALA A 56 -2.43 -12.60 17.79
CA ALA A 56 -3.31 -11.80 16.94
C ALA A 56 -4.79 -11.98 17.31
N ALA A 57 -5.22 -13.21 17.61
CA ALA A 57 -6.58 -13.49 18.08
C ALA A 57 -6.86 -12.83 19.45
N GLU A 58 -5.84 -12.74 20.31
CA GLU A 58 -5.88 -12.04 21.60
C GLU A 58 -5.76 -10.50 21.47
N GLY A 59 -5.56 -9.96 20.26
CA GLY A 59 -5.41 -8.52 20.02
C GLY A 59 -4.09 -7.92 20.51
N LYS A 60 -3.11 -8.75 20.89
CA LYS A 60 -1.79 -8.32 21.38
C LYS A 60 -0.85 -7.88 20.26
N ILE A 61 -1.10 -8.36 19.05
CA ILE A 61 -0.48 -7.89 17.80
C ILE A 61 -1.53 -7.85 16.70
N GLU A 62 -1.21 -7.20 15.58
CA GLU A 62 -1.95 -7.38 14.33
C GLU A 62 -1.10 -8.21 13.34
N SER A 63 -1.72 -9.23 12.74
CA SER A 63 -1.10 -10.07 11.70
C SER A 63 -1.90 -9.98 10.41
N ARG A 64 -1.22 -9.74 9.28
CA ARG A 64 -1.84 -9.68 7.96
C ARG A 64 -1.13 -10.58 6.96
N PRO A 65 -1.84 -11.47 6.25
CA PRO A 65 -1.24 -12.27 5.19
C PRO A 65 -0.53 -11.39 4.15
N PHE A 66 0.66 -11.78 3.74
CA PHE A 66 1.41 -11.12 2.69
C PHE A 66 2.13 -12.14 1.81
N LYS A 67 2.66 -11.71 0.67
CA LYS A 67 3.33 -12.61 -0.27
C LYS A 67 4.50 -13.33 0.42
N GLY A 68 4.37 -14.65 0.60
CA GLY A 68 5.40 -15.49 1.20
C GLY A 68 5.51 -15.42 2.73
N GLY A 69 4.50 -14.88 3.43
CA GLY A 69 4.51 -14.83 4.90
C GLY A 69 3.37 -13.98 5.48
N ALA A 70 3.66 -13.33 6.60
CA ALA A 70 2.74 -12.42 7.26
C ALA A 70 3.46 -11.11 7.62
N MET A 71 2.73 -10.01 7.57
CA MET A 71 3.16 -8.74 8.17
C MET A 71 2.67 -8.69 9.60
N LEU A 72 3.58 -8.43 10.54
CA LEU A 72 3.30 -8.30 11.97
C LEU A 72 3.43 -6.84 12.39
N PHE A 73 2.46 -6.35 13.15
CA PHE A 73 2.40 -4.97 13.64
C PHE A 73 2.02 -4.96 15.12
N LEU A 74 2.36 -3.86 15.81
CA LEU A 74 1.77 -3.60 17.12
C LEU A 74 0.27 -3.26 16.96
N PRO A 75 -0.54 -3.44 18.01
CA PRO A 75 -1.96 -3.11 17.96
C PRO A 75 -2.21 -1.66 17.53
N GLY A 76 -3.06 -1.48 16.52
CA GLY A 76 -3.42 -0.17 15.96
C GLY A 76 -2.38 0.40 14.99
N GLU A 77 -1.25 -0.27 14.77
CA GLU A 77 -0.20 0.22 13.87
C GLU A 77 -0.29 -0.33 12.45
N ALA A 78 -1.10 -1.36 12.22
CA ALA A 78 -1.22 -1.92 10.88
C ALA A 78 -1.87 -0.89 9.93
N PRO A 79 -1.36 -0.75 8.69
CA PRO A 79 -1.88 0.25 7.75
C PRO A 79 -3.36 0.03 7.47
N LYS A 80 -4.23 0.94 7.89
CA LYS A 80 -5.65 0.89 7.49
C LYS A 80 -5.75 1.32 6.02
N ARG A 81 -6.36 0.47 5.19
CA ARG A 81 -6.78 0.91 3.87
C ARG A 81 -8.10 1.64 4.07
N PRO A 82 -8.26 2.84 3.48
CA PRO A 82 -9.55 3.49 3.49
C PRO A 82 -10.62 2.57 2.87
N THR A 83 -11.84 2.61 3.38
CA THR A 83 -12.97 1.91 2.75
C THR A 83 -13.32 2.55 1.41
N THR A 84 -14.10 1.86 0.59
CA THR A 84 -14.55 2.39 -0.70
C THR A 84 -15.35 3.69 -0.52
N GLU A 85 -16.14 3.81 0.55
CA GLU A 85 -16.87 5.03 0.92
C GLU A 85 -15.92 6.17 1.31
N GLU A 86 -14.91 5.88 2.13
CA GLU A 86 -13.89 6.87 2.51
C GLU A 86 -13.11 7.36 1.28
N ILE A 87 -12.78 6.46 0.34
CA ILE A 87 -12.12 6.81 -0.92
C ILE A 87 -13.02 7.73 -1.76
N ILE A 88 -14.31 7.38 -1.90
CA ILE A 88 -15.28 8.24 -2.60
C ILE A 88 -15.32 9.62 -1.95
N GLN A 89 -15.41 9.69 -0.63
CA GLN A 89 -15.44 10.96 0.10
C GLN A 89 -14.17 11.80 -0.10
N ILE A 90 -13.00 11.15 -0.09
CA ILE A 90 -11.71 11.81 -0.37
C ILE A 90 -11.73 12.41 -1.77
N ILE A 91 -12.17 11.64 -2.77
CA ILE A 91 -12.18 12.05 -4.19
C ILE A 91 -13.18 13.20 -4.40
N THR A 92 -14.42 13.03 -3.92
CA THR A 92 -15.51 13.98 -4.16
C THR A 92 -15.34 15.26 -3.36
N ASP A 93 -14.65 15.23 -2.21
CA ASP A 93 -14.52 16.38 -1.31
C ASP A 93 -15.87 16.98 -0.88
N GLY A 94 -16.90 16.13 -0.79
CA GLY A 94 -18.26 16.58 -0.52
C GLY A 94 -19.00 17.16 -1.73
N ASN A 95 -18.46 17.09 -2.95
CA ASN A 95 -19.19 17.39 -4.18
C ASN A 95 -19.91 16.12 -4.72
N PRO A 96 -21.24 15.99 -4.53
CA PRO A 96 -21.98 14.81 -4.97
C PRO A 96 -22.24 14.75 -6.47
N SER A 97 -21.82 15.76 -7.24
CA SER A 97 -22.07 15.87 -8.69
C SER A 97 -20.78 15.93 -9.50
N ILE A 98 -19.69 15.36 -8.99
CA ILE A 98 -18.40 15.34 -9.70
C ILE A 98 -18.52 14.53 -11.00
N SER A 99 -17.94 15.04 -12.08
CA SER A 99 -17.91 14.33 -13.36
C SER A 99 -16.98 13.11 -13.30
N GLU A 100 -17.17 12.13 -14.20
CA GLU A 100 -16.29 10.97 -14.32
C GLU A 100 -14.81 11.38 -14.54
N GLU A 101 -14.57 12.42 -15.35
CA GLU A 101 -13.24 12.96 -15.62
C GLU A 101 -12.60 13.55 -14.36
N SER A 102 -13.32 14.45 -13.69
CA SER A 102 -12.83 15.04 -12.45
C SER A 102 -12.63 13.98 -11.36
N PHE A 103 -13.47 12.96 -11.30
CA PHE A 103 -13.30 11.84 -10.37
C PHE A 103 -11.97 11.12 -10.59
N VAL A 104 -11.61 10.81 -11.85
CA VAL A 104 -10.32 10.16 -12.18
C VAL A 104 -9.14 11.08 -11.85
N ILE A 105 -9.21 12.36 -12.23
CA ILE A 105 -8.14 13.33 -11.99
C ILE A 105 -7.90 13.53 -10.48
N GLU A 106 -8.97 13.76 -9.72
CA GLU A 106 -8.88 13.95 -8.26
C GLU A 106 -8.44 12.68 -7.55
N SER A 107 -8.78 11.50 -8.07
CA SER A 107 -8.24 10.24 -7.57
C SER A 107 -6.72 10.19 -7.69
N ILE A 108 -6.14 10.60 -8.82
CA ILE A 108 -4.69 10.61 -9.00
C ILE A 108 -4.04 11.59 -8.04
N LYS A 109 -4.60 12.80 -7.91
CA LYS A 109 -4.04 13.85 -7.03
C LYS A 109 -4.10 13.47 -5.55
N LYS A 110 -5.23 12.93 -5.09
CA LYS A 110 -5.51 12.72 -3.66
C LYS A 110 -5.08 11.35 -3.14
N LEU A 111 -5.03 10.33 -4.00
CA LEU A 111 -4.68 8.96 -3.58
C LEU A 111 -3.21 8.60 -3.86
N ARG A 112 -2.48 9.39 -4.65
CA ARG A 112 -1.03 9.18 -4.82
C ARG A 112 -0.28 9.42 -3.52
N LYS A 113 0.82 8.70 -3.34
CA LYS A 113 1.68 8.80 -2.16
C LYS A 113 3.08 9.15 -2.62
N GLU A 114 3.72 10.12 -1.99
CA GLU A 114 5.12 10.44 -2.26
C GLU A 114 6.03 9.21 -2.06
N PRO A 115 7.05 9.00 -2.91
CA PRO A 115 7.47 9.82 -4.06
C PRO A 115 6.79 9.45 -5.40
N TYR A 116 5.70 8.68 -5.36
CA TYR A 116 5.03 8.16 -6.56
C TYR A 116 4.10 9.23 -7.17
N ARG A 117 4.27 9.48 -8.48
CA ARG A 117 3.49 10.51 -9.21
C ARG A 117 2.15 10.04 -9.78
N GLY A 118 1.90 8.72 -9.74
CA GLY A 118 0.66 8.11 -10.22
C GLY A 118 0.09 7.13 -9.21
N ILE A 119 -1.05 6.55 -9.55
CA ILE A 119 -1.76 5.56 -8.74
C ILE A 119 -1.93 4.26 -9.51
N ASN A 120 -1.92 3.12 -8.80
CA ASN A 120 -2.37 1.86 -9.39
C ASN A 120 -3.91 1.81 -9.33
N SER A 121 -4.58 1.52 -10.45
CA SER A 121 -6.04 1.56 -10.58
C SER A 121 -6.79 0.63 -9.62
N VAL A 122 -6.18 -0.48 -9.21
CA VAL A 122 -6.77 -1.48 -8.31
C VAL A 122 -6.37 -1.19 -6.86
N PHE A 123 -5.06 -1.06 -6.57
CA PHE A 123 -4.55 -0.94 -5.22
C PHE A 123 -4.79 0.43 -4.59
N SER A 124 -5.05 1.48 -5.37
CA SER A 124 -5.54 2.75 -4.84
C SER A 124 -7.01 2.69 -4.42
N GLY A 125 -7.76 1.68 -4.86
CA GLY A 125 -9.21 1.58 -4.71
C GLY A 125 -10.01 2.41 -5.72
N LEU A 126 -9.35 3.09 -6.68
CA LEU A 126 -10.03 3.86 -7.74
C LEU A 126 -11.09 3.01 -8.47
N ASN A 127 -10.73 1.82 -8.93
CA ASN A 127 -11.66 1.01 -9.73
C ASN A 127 -12.93 0.64 -8.96
N GLU A 128 -12.80 0.35 -7.67
CA GLU A 128 -13.93 0.00 -6.82
C GLU A 128 -14.78 1.23 -6.50
N ALA A 129 -14.14 2.34 -6.15
CA ALA A 129 -14.80 3.62 -5.87
C ALA A 129 -15.58 4.13 -7.10
N PHE A 130 -14.99 4.06 -8.29
CA PHE A 130 -15.64 4.48 -9.53
C PHE A 130 -16.85 3.60 -9.85
N ARG A 131 -16.71 2.27 -9.76
CA ARG A 131 -17.85 1.35 -9.95
C ARG A 131 -18.97 1.62 -8.98
N LYS A 132 -18.64 1.84 -7.71
CA LYS A 132 -19.65 2.12 -6.69
C LYS A 132 -20.34 3.46 -6.92
N TYR A 133 -19.60 4.50 -7.32
CA TYR A 133 -20.13 5.85 -7.45
C TYR A 133 -20.93 6.06 -8.75
N PHE A 134 -20.45 5.54 -9.88
CA PHE A 134 -21.08 5.71 -11.20
C PHE A 134 -21.84 4.48 -11.70
N ASN A 135 -21.80 3.36 -10.97
CA ASN A 135 -22.37 2.08 -11.38
C ASN A 135 -21.84 1.57 -12.75
N ARG A 136 -20.56 1.83 -13.04
CA ARG A 136 -19.90 1.52 -14.33
C ARG A 136 -18.42 1.18 -14.15
N ASP A 137 -17.85 0.40 -15.07
CA ASP A 137 -16.43 0.08 -15.05
C ASP A 137 -15.58 1.23 -15.64
N PRO A 138 -14.52 1.69 -14.96
CA PRO A 138 -13.72 2.82 -15.43
C PRO A 138 -12.76 2.49 -16.57
N ILE A 139 -12.57 1.23 -16.97
CA ILE A 139 -11.51 0.85 -17.92
C ILE A 139 -11.68 1.55 -19.27
N GLU A 140 -12.87 1.48 -19.88
CA GLU A 140 -13.12 2.13 -21.17
C GLU A 140 -12.97 3.65 -21.07
N PHE A 141 -13.50 4.24 -20.00
CA PHE A 141 -13.44 5.67 -19.75
C PHE A 141 -12.01 6.18 -19.53
N THR A 142 -11.22 5.49 -18.72
CA THR A 142 -9.80 5.84 -18.47
C THR A 142 -8.95 5.67 -19.71
N ASN A 143 -9.22 4.68 -20.57
CA ASN A 143 -8.57 4.55 -21.88
C ASN A 143 -8.95 5.70 -22.82
N LYS A 144 -10.21 6.15 -22.81
CA LYS A 144 -10.65 7.32 -23.56
C LYS A 144 -9.90 8.58 -23.10
N LEU A 145 -9.84 8.85 -21.79
CA LEU A 145 -9.06 9.98 -21.25
C LEU A 145 -7.58 9.92 -21.65
N ALA A 146 -7.01 8.71 -21.73
CA ALA A 146 -5.63 8.53 -22.18
C ALA A 146 -5.46 8.87 -23.66
N SER A 147 -6.40 8.45 -24.52
CA SER A 147 -6.38 8.82 -25.95
C SER A 147 -6.58 10.32 -26.20
N GLU A 148 -7.29 11.00 -25.31
CA GLU A 148 -7.46 12.46 -25.31
C GLU A 148 -6.27 13.21 -24.71
N GLY A 149 -5.24 12.50 -24.23
CA GLY A 149 -4.04 13.09 -23.63
C GLY A 149 -4.27 13.73 -22.25
N LYS A 150 -5.39 13.43 -21.58
CA LYS A 150 -5.72 13.97 -20.25
C LYS A 150 -5.02 13.22 -19.11
N VAL A 151 -4.76 11.93 -19.31
CA VAL A 151 -4.02 11.07 -18.37
C VAL A 151 -3.06 10.17 -19.14
N GLU A 152 -2.08 9.59 -18.45
CA GLU A 152 -1.25 8.52 -18.99
C GLU A 152 -1.59 7.19 -18.32
N VAL A 153 -1.79 6.14 -19.12
CA VAL A 153 -2.05 4.78 -18.62
C VAL A 153 -0.89 3.87 -18.99
N VAL A 154 -0.28 3.22 -17.99
CA VAL A 154 0.86 2.32 -18.17
C VAL A 154 0.52 0.94 -17.60
N PRO A 155 0.56 -0.13 -18.40
CA PRO A 155 0.27 -1.49 -17.92
C PRO A 155 1.31 -1.96 -16.90
N MET A 156 0.86 -2.69 -15.87
CA MET A 156 1.77 -3.29 -14.88
C MET A 156 2.22 -4.70 -15.28
N ARG A 157 3.50 -5.00 -15.05
CA ARG A 157 4.03 -6.37 -15.12
C ARG A 157 3.34 -7.21 -14.04
N GLY A 158 2.46 -8.13 -14.44
CA GLY A 158 1.68 -9.00 -13.54
C GLY A 158 0.16 -8.81 -13.56
N GLY A 159 -0.37 -7.93 -14.42
CA GLY A 159 -1.80 -7.89 -14.77
C GLY A 159 -2.78 -7.37 -13.71
N LYS A 160 -2.32 -7.01 -12.50
CA LYS A 160 -3.17 -6.45 -11.43
C LYS A 160 -3.44 -4.95 -11.62
N GLY A 161 -4.12 -4.61 -12.71
CA GLY A 161 -4.48 -3.25 -13.08
C GLY A 161 -3.41 -2.49 -13.87
N VAL A 162 -3.55 -1.18 -13.91
CA VAL A 162 -2.70 -0.24 -14.64
C VAL A 162 -2.22 0.87 -13.71
N MET A 163 -1.08 1.47 -14.01
CA MET A 163 -0.67 2.73 -13.42
C MET A 163 -1.30 3.88 -14.19
N ILE A 164 -1.90 4.83 -13.48
CA ILE A 164 -2.53 6.02 -14.05
C ILE A 164 -1.80 7.24 -13.51
N TYR A 165 -1.43 8.15 -14.41
CA TYR A 165 -0.75 9.41 -14.10
C TYR A 165 -1.53 10.58 -14.70
N LEU A 166 -1.32 11.78 -14.15
CA LEU A 166 -1.68 12.99 -14.87
C LEU A 166 -0.83 13.10 -16.14
N ALA A 167 -1.34 13.78 -17.16
CA ALA A 167 -0.58 14.04 -18.39
C ALA A 167 0.79 14.68 -18.06
N GLY A 168 1.87 14.11 -18.58
CA GLY A 168 3.24 14.58 -18.35
C GLY A 168 3.90 14.04 -17.08
N ASP A 169 3.12 13.62 -16.08
CA ASP A 169 3.65 13.05 -14.82
C ASP A 169 4.12 11.60 -14.97
N GLY A 170 3.79 10.95 -16.09
CA GLY A 170 4.16 9.57 -16.35
C GLY A 170 5.64 9.38 -16.72
N PRO A 171 6.11 8.13 -16.76
CA PRO A 171 7.51 7.81 -17.09
C PRO A 171 7.98 8.33 -18.45
N ARG A 172 7.06 8.58 -19.40
CA ARG A 172 7.38 9.13 -20.71
C ARG A 172 7.57 10.64 -20.65
N GLY A 173 6.63 11.39 -20.06
CA GLY A 173 6.76 12.83 -19.87
C GLY A 173 8.06 13.21 -19.16
N ARG A 174 8.39 12.49 -18.07
CA ARG A 174 9.65 12.67 -17.35
C ARG A 174 10.90 12.51 -18.23
N LYS A 175 10.92 11.50 -19.10
CA LYS A 175 12.06 11.29 -20.01
C LYS A 175 12.19 12.40 -21.03
N THR A 176 11.06 12.92 -21.51
CA THR A 176 11.03 14.07 -22.42
C THR A 176 11.61 15.31 -21.74
N ASP A 177 11.18 15.62 -20.51
CA ASP A 177 11.68 16.78 -19.75
C ASP A 177 13.17 16.64 -19.41
N GLU A 178 13.61 15.44 -18.99
CA GLU A 178 15.01 15.15 -18.72
C GLU A 178 15.88 15.26 -19.99
N ALA A 179 15.35 14.85 -21.15
CA ALA A 179 16.03 15.00 -22.43
C ALA A 179 16.11 16.48 -22.86
N LEU A 180 15.01 17.23 -22.75
CA LEU A 180 14.99 18.66 -23.04
C LEU A 180 15.99 19.42 -22.16
N LYS A 181 16.01 19.13 -20.86
CA LYS A 181 16.97 19.74 -19.94
C LYS A 181 18.42 19.51 -20.37
N LYS A 182 18.76 18.29 -20.79
CA LYS A 182 20.11 17.96 -21.29
C LYS A 182 20.47 18.61 -22.62
N ILE A 183 19.48 18.95 -23.45
CA ILE A 183 19.70 19.61 -24.75
C ILE A 183 19.90 21.11 -24.58
N LEU A 184 19.28 21.70 -23.56
CA LEU A 184 19.28 23.14 -23.29
C LEU A 184 20.38 23.61 -22.31
N GLU A 185 21.10 22.66 -21.68
CA GLU A 185 22.34 22.87 -20.91
C GLU A 185 23.58 22.77 -21.81
#